data_AF-A0A396JLY5-F1
#
_entry.id   AF-A0A396JLY5-F1
#
_cell.length_a   1.000
_cell.length_b   1.000
_cell.length_c   1.000
_cell.angle_alpha   90.00
_cell.angle_beta   90.00
_cell.angle_gamma   90.00
#
_symmetry.space_group_name_H-M   'P 1'
#
loop_
_entity.id
_entity.type
_entity.pdbx_description
1 polymer ?
#
loop_
_entity_poly.entity_id
_entity_poly.type
_entity_poly.pdbx_seq_one_letter_code
_entity_poly.pdbx_strand_id
1 'polypeptide(L)'
;MGRMDSKSVKDLPERPSYRKRKAGYVGKSLQETSSATPAKTGDGTSIWDDNFPFGDFVDKHFNMKTDYSAFEAWELENCAQVMLENSVQSVVFVRCMGKKVCDLEKKNKAYVEENTELRNKLSESEKNVDKLEKNLEELSLEKSRSMVKEEDLAEENSKMKIKLLIKEDMIDKLKGVIEDLKAEIEEVKAEIPVQYNAGFDKAVKQILVSISELKH
;
A
#
# COMPACT_ATOMS: atom_id res chain seq x y z
N MET A 1 20.04 -28.44 37.65
CA MET A 1 20.58 -29.04 36.40
C MET A 1 19.42 -29.36 35.49
N GLY A 2 19.16 -28.51 34.51
CA GLY A 2 18.20 -28.77 33.43
C GLY A 2 18.81 -28.26 32.14
N ARG A 3 19.34 -29.17 31.33
CA ARG A 3 19.86 -28.86 29.99
C ARG A 3 18.67 -28.52 29.09
N MET A 4 18.66 -27.32 28.53
CA MET A 4 17.78 -26.98 27.42
C MET A 4 18.50 -27.36 26.12
N ASP A 5 17.92 -28.31 25.39
CA ASP A 5 18.38 -28.73 24.07
C ASP A 5 18.06 -27.67 23.02
N SER A 6 19.10 -27.20 22.34
CA SER A 6 19.02 -26.29 21.20
C SER A 6 18.38 -27.02 20.01
N LYS A 7 17.12 -26.67 19.69
CA LYS A 7 16.45 -27.14 18.48
C LYS A 7 17.17 -26.62 17.23
N SER A 8 17.59 -27.55 16.37
CA SER A 8 18.23 -27.30 15.08
C SER A 8 17.31 -26.50 14.15
N VAL A 9 17.84 -25.42 13.59
CA VAL A 9 17.24 -24.67 12.48
C VAL A 9 17.14 -25.60 11.28
N LYS A 10 15.93 -25.81 10.78
CA LYS A 10 15.69 -26.50 9.51
C LYS A 10 16.15 -25.59 8.38
N ASP A 11 17.13 -26.04 7.61
CA ASP A 11 17.53 -25.44 6.35
C ASP A 11 16.32 -25.38 5.40
N LEU A 12 16.02 -24.17 4.94
CA LEU A 12 15.02 -23.91 3.90
C LEU A 12 15.62 -24.24 2.53
N PRO A 13 14.88 -24.88 1.61
CA PRO A 13 15.40 -25.19 0.28
C PRO A 13 15.65 -23.91 -0.52
N GLU A 14 16.83 -23.83 -1.14
CA GLU A 14 17.23 -22.80 -2.10
C GLU A 14 16.21 -22.69 -3.25
N ARG A 15 15.70 -21.48 -3.47
CA ARG A 15 14.86 -21.14 -4.62
C ARG A 15 15.67 -21.26 -5.91
N PRO A 16 15.17 -21.97 -6.95
CA PRO A 16 15.83 -21.97 -8.24
C PRO A 16 15.77 -20.58 -8.90
N SER A 17 16.95 -20.10 -9.28
CA SER A 17 17.20 -18.90 -10.07
C SER A 17 16.44 -18.94 -11.40
N TYR A 18 15.62 -17.92 -11.65
CA TYR A 18 14.84 -17.75 -12.88
C TYR A 18 15.76 -17.59 -14.09
N ARG A 19 15.67 -18.55 -15.03
CA ARG A 19 16.20 -18.44 -16.40
C ARG A 19 15.70 -17.15 -17.06
N LYS A 20 16.64 -16.25 -17.38
CA LYS A 20 16.43 -15.14 -18.32
C LYS A 20 16.04 -15.71 -19.69
N ARG A 21 14.78 -15.50 -20.11
CA ARG A 21 14.39 -15.67 -21.53
C ARG A 21 14.81 -14.41 -22.29
N LYS A 22 15.56 -14.59 -23.38
CA LYS A 22 15.89 -13.54 -24.34
C LYS A 22 14.59 -12.96 -24.90
N ALA A 23 14.47 -11.64 -24.85
CA ALA A 23 13.43 -10.90 -25.55
C ALA A 23 13.58 -11.16 -27.06
N GLY A 24 12.61 -11.87 -27.63
CA GLY A 24 12.43 -11.97 -29.07
C GLY A 24 11.96 -10.62 -29.60
N TYR A 25 12.64 -10.18 -30.64
CA TYR A 25 12.37 -9.01 -31.46
C TYR A 25 10.86 -8.84 -31.73
N VAL A 26 10.27 -7.76 -31.22
CA VAL A 26 8.90 -7.34 -31.54
C VAL A 26 8.92 -6.81 -32.98
N GLY A 27 8.61 -7.69 -33.93
CA GLY A 27 8.29 -7.29 -35.29
C GLY A 27 7.14 -6.30 -35.25
N LYS A 28 7.35 -5.13 -35.85
CA LYS A 28 6.30 -4.14 -36.09
C LYS A 28 5.16 -4.83 -36.83
N SER A 29 4.04 -5.03 -36.12
CA SER A 29 2.78 -5.45 -36.72
C SER A 29 2.40 -4.40 -37.77
N LEU A 30 2.34 -4.85 -39.02
CA LEU A 30 1.79 -4.12 -40.14
C LEU A 30 0.34 -3.78 -39.76
N GLN A 31 0.04 -2.50 -39.55
CA GLN A 31 -1.34 -2.03 -39.45
C GLN A 31 -1.98 -2.24 -40.83
N GLU A 32 -2.60 -3.39 -41.01
CA GLU A 32 -3.62 -3.57 -42.03
C GLU A 32 -4.84 -2.77 -41.58
N THR A 33 -4.94 -1.53 -42.06
CA THR A 33 -6.20 -0.78 -42.08
C THR A 33 -7.12 -1.44 -43.09
N SER A 34 -7.68 -2.61 -42.76
CA SER A 34 -8.88 -3.10 -43.42
C SER A 34 -10.06 -2.37 -42.79
N SER A 35 -10.41 -1.24 -43.40
CA SER A 35 -11.74 -0.63 -43.21
C SER A 35 -12.79 -1.57 -43.81
N ALA A 36 -13.02 -2.71 -43.17
CA ALA A 36 -14.12 -3.61 -43.50
C ALA A 36 -15.38 -2.96 -42.97
N THR A 37 -16.13 -2.35 -43.88
CA THR A 37 -17.49 -1.87 -43.63
C THR A 37 -18.29 -3.05 -43.10
N PRO A 38 -19.07 -2.90 -42.01
CA PRO A 38 -19.89 -4.00 -41.52
C PRO A 38 -20.92 -4.31 -42.61
N ALA A 39 -20.75 -5.46 -43.27
CA ALA A 39 -21.72 -5.96 -44.23
C ALA A 39 -23.05 -6.11 -43.49
N LYS A 40 -23.94 -5.17 -43.79
CA LYS A 40 -25.37 -5.27 -43.52
C LYS A 40 -25.85 -6.60 -44.08
N THR A 41 -26.66 -7.29 -43.29
CA THR A 41 -27.76 -8.19 -43.69
C THR A 41 -27.53 -8.91 -45.02
N GLY A 42 -27.21 -10.20 -44.94
CA GLY A 42 -26.99 -11.06 -46.11
C GLY A 42 -28.04 -10.80 -47.20
N ASP A 43 -27.54 -10.50 -48.39
CA ASP A 43 -28.34 -10.17 -49.57
C ASP A 43 -29.02 -11.41 -50.19
N GLY A 44 -28.98 -12.57 -49.51
CA GLY A 44 -29.51 -13.83 -49.99
C GLY A 44 -28.74 -14.45 -51.15
N THR A 45 -27.61 -13.86 -51.59
CA THR A 45 -26.85 -14.39 -52.73
C THR A 45 -25.89 -15.51 -52.35
N SER A 46 -25.50 -15.58 -51.08
CA SER A 46 -24.68 -16.67 -50.56
C SER A 46 -25.53 -17.91 -50.30
N ILE A 47 -25.08 -19.08 -50.76
CA ILE A 47 -25.76 -20.37 -50.49
C ILE A 47 -25.74 -20.73 -48.99
N TRP A 48 -24.91 -20.01 -48.23
CA TRP A 48 -24.74 -20.14 -46.78
C TRP A 48 -25.72 -19.26 -45.98
N ASP A 49 -26.40 -18.32 -46.65
CA ASP A 49 -27.36 -17.43 -46.02
C ASP A 49 -28.64 -18.18 -45.66
N ASP A 50 -29.23 -17.87 -44.53
CA ASP A 50 -30.55 -18.38 -44.13
C ASP A 50 -31.64 -17.88 -45.11
N ASN A 51 -31.37 -16.78 -45.81
CA ASN A 51 -32.24 -16.23 -46.86
C ASN A 51 -31.99 -16.83 -48.25
N PHE A 52 -31.15 -17.86 -48.39
CA PHE A 52 -30.92 -18.50 -49.69
C PHE A 52 -32.22 -19.15 -50.20
N PRO A 53 -32.68 -18.86 -51.44
CA PRO A 53 -34.01 -19.27 -51.92
C PRO A 53 -34.24 -20.79 -52.02
N PHE A 54 -33.17 -21.60 -52.04
CA PHE A 54 -33.26 -23.06 -51.96
C PHE A 54 -32.79 -23.61 -50.61
N GLY A 55 -32.53 -22.74 -49.64
CA GLY A 55 -32.08 -23.10 -48.31
C GLY A 55 -33.09 -24.01 -47.63
N ASP A 56 -34.35 -23.58 -47.56
CA ASP A 56 -35.40 -24.41 -46.97
C ASP A 56 -35.61 -25.73 -47.72
N PHE A 57 -35.44 -25.72 -49.05
CA PHE A 57 -35.56 -26.93 -49.86
C PHE A 57 -34.47 -27.96 -49.49
N VAL A 58 -33.22 -27.52 -49.43
CA VAL A 58 -32.09 -28.38 -49.04
C VAL A 58 -32.24 -28.85 -47.59
N ASP A 59 -32.64 -27.98 -46.67
CA ASP A 59 -32.79 -28.33 -45.24
C ASP A 59 -33.97 -29.27 -44.99
N LYS A 60 -34.99 -29.26 -45.85
CA LYS A 60 -36.19 -30.09 -45.75
C LYS A 60 -36.05 -31.44 -46.47
N HIS A 61 -35.32 -31.48 -47.60
CA HIS A 61 -35.14 -32.70 -48.38
C HIS A 61 -33.94 -33.54 -47.96
N PHE A 62 -32.92 -32.90 -47.39
CA PHE A 62 -31.80 -33.60 -46.77
C PHE A 62 -32.02 -33.58 -45.26
N ASN A 63 -31.78 -34.72 -44.61
CA ASN A 63 -32.11 -34.89 -43.19
C ASN A 63 -31.03 -34.20 -42.34
N MET A 64 -30.98 -32.87 -42.47
CA MET A 64 -29.86 -32.01 -42.09
C MET A 64 -29.51 -32.19 -40.62
N LYS A 65 -30.48 -32.49 -39.76
CA LYS A 65 -30.26 -32.70 -38.34
C LYS A 65 -29.40 -33.94 -38.05
N THR A 66 -29.69 -35.05 -38.73
CA THR A 66 -28.90 -36.29 -38.68
C THR A 66 -27.54 -36.09 -39.34
N ASP A 67 -27.51 -35.47 -40.52
CA ASP A 67 -26.27 -35.27 -41.29
C ASP A 67 -25.33 -34.26 -40.60
N TYR A 68 -25.87 -33.24 -39.93
CA TYR A 68 -25.09 -32.27 -39.15
C TYR A 68 -24.48 -32.92 -37.89
N SER A 69 -25.24 -33.77 -37.19
CA SER A 69 -24.70 -34.51 -36.05
C SER A 69 -23.62 -35.52 -36.45
N ALA A 70 -23.79 -36.18 -37.60
CA ALA A 70 -22.77 -37.04 -38.19
C ALA A 70 -21.54 -36.22 -38.61
N PHE A 71 -21.75 -35.06 -39.24
CA PHE A 71 -20.70 -34.12 -39.62
C PHE A 71 -19.89 -33.61 -38.42
N GLU A 72 -20.52 -33.30 -37.27
CA GLU A 72 -19.77 -32.92 -36.06
C GLU A 72 -18.89 -34.06 -35.52
N ALA A 73 -19.32 -35.31 -35.71
CA ALA A 73 -18.55 -36.49 -35.34
C ALA A 73 -17.49 -36.90 -36.38
N TRP A 74 -17.55 -36.35 -37.59
CA TRP A 74 -16.61 -36.67 -38.65
C TRP A 74 -15.39 -35.76 -38.59
N GLU A 75 -14.22 -36.38 -38.64
CA GLU A 75 -12.99 -35.65 -38.94
C GLU A 75 -12.99 -35.18 -40.41
N LEU A 76 -12.19 -34.15 -40.70
CA LEU A 76 -12.09 -33.52 -42.03
C LEU A 76 -11.86 -34.53 -43.16
N GLU A 77 -11.12 -35.59 -42.87
CA GLU A 77 -10.75 -36.65 -43.82
C GLU A 77 -11.97 -37.48 -44.25
N ASN A 78 -12.87 -37.82 -43.31
CA ASN A 78 -14.12 -38.52 -43.60
C ASN A 78 -15.10 -37.64 -44.38
N CYS A 79 -15.11 -36.32 -44.10
CA CYS A 79 -15.92 -35.37 -44.86
C CYS A 79 -15.46 -35.30 -46.33
N ALA A 80 -14.14 -35.29 -46.57
CA ALA A 80 -13.58 -35.25 -47.92
C ALA A 80 -13.93 -36.52 -48.73
N GLN A 81 -13.87 -37.70 -48.10
CA GLN A 81 -14.23 -38.97 -48.71
C GLN A 81 -15.70 -38.99 -49.18
N VAL A 82 -16.62 -38.56 -48.32
CA VAL A 82 -18.06 -38.55 -48.63
C VAL A 82 -18.41 -37.50 -49.71
N MET A 83 -17.69 -36.37 -49.73
CA MET A 83 -17.85 -35.39 -50.80
C MET A 83 -17.40 -35.90 -52.18
N LEU A 84 -16.43 -36.81 -52.24
CA LEU A 84 -15.97 -37.44 -53.48
C LEU A 84 -16.93 -38.53 -53.98
N GLU A 85 -17.56 -39.26 -53.06
CA GLU A 85 -18.40 -40.41 -53.38
C GLU A 85 -19.86 -40.03 -53.71
N ASN A 86 -20.35 -38.88 -53.23
CA ASN A 86 -21.73 -38.47 -53.43
C ASN A 86 -21.89 -36.95 -53.63
N SER A 87 -22.13 -36.56 -54.88
CA SER A 87 -22.28 -35.15 -55.30
C SER A 87 -23.49 -34.44 -54.71
N VAL A 88 -24.49 -35.18 -54.22
CA VAL A 88 -25.67 -34.61 -53.57
C VAL A 88 -25.39 -34.37 -52.08
N GLN A 89 -24.73 -35.33 -51.42
CA GLN A 89 -24.28 -35.15 -50.04
C GLN A 89 -23.23 -34.05 -49.92
N SER A 90 -22.39 -33.85 -50.94
CA SER A 90 -21.40 -32.76 -50.93
C SER A 90 -22.05 -31.38 -50.74
N VAL A 91 -23.18 -31.10 -51.39
CA VAL A 91 -23.93 -29.84 -51.20
C VAL A 91 -24.36 -29.65 -49.74
N VAL A 92 -24.84 -30.70 -49.08
CA VAL A 92 -25.22 -30.68 -47.66
C VAL A 92 -23.99 -30.42 -46.78
N PHE A 93 -22.86 -31.09 -47.07
CA PHE A 93 -21.60 -30.89 -46.34
C PHE A 93 -21.08 -29.47 -46.46
N VAL A 94 -21.03 -28.91 -47.67
CA VAL A 94 -20.56 -27.53 -47.82
C VAL A 94 -21.47 -26.57 -47.06
N ARG A 95 -22.78 -26.84 -47.00
CA ARG A 95 -23.71 -26.02 -46.19
C ARG A 95 -23.47 -26.14 -44.69
N CYS A 96 -23.23 -27.34 -44.17
CA CYS A 96 -22.86 -27.55 -42.77
C CYS A 96 -21.54 -26.83 -42.43
N MET A 97 -20.54 -26.89 -43.32
CA MET A 97 -19.28 -26.15 -43.18
C MET A 97 -19.52 -24.64 -43.18
N GLY A 98 -20.34 -24.11 -44.09
CA GLY A 98 -20.70 -22.69 -44.14
C GLY A 98 -21.32 -22.20 -42.83
N LYS A 99 -22.33 -22.91 -42.30
CA LYS A 99 -22.94 -22.59 -40.99
C LYS A 99 -21.89 -22.58 -39.86
N LYS A 100 -21.02 -23.60 -39.81
CA LYS A 100 -19.94 -23.69 -38.80
C LYS A 100 -18.94 -22.54 -38.90
N VAL A 101 -18.56 -22.12 -40.11
CA VAL A 101 -17.70 -20.96 -40.34
C VAL A 101 -18.38 -19.68 -39.84
N CYS A 102 -19.65 -19.45 -40.17
CA CYS A 102 -20.39 -18.28 -39.68
C CYS A 102 -20.48 -18.25 -38.14
N ASP A 103 -20.69 -19.39 -37.50
CA ASP A 103 -20.73 -19.46 -36.02
C ASP A 103 -19.35 -19.22 -35.40
N LEU A 104 -18.28 -19.71 -36.03
CA LEU A 104 -16.90 -19.43 -35.62
C LEU A 104 -16.56 -17.95 -35.81
N GLU A 105 -17.00 -17.30 -36.89
CA GLU A 105 -16.83 -15.86 -37.12
C GLU A 105 -17.52 -15.03 -36.03
N LYS A 106 -18.77 -15.37 -35.67
CA LYS A 106 -19.50 -14.73 -34.58
C LYS A 106 -18.77 -14.88 -33.24
N LYS A 107 -18.32 -16.10 -32.91
CA LYS A 107 -17.53 -16.36 -31.68
C LYS A 107 -16.21 -15.59 -31.68
N ASN A 108 -15.50 -15.59 -32.81
CA ASN A 108 -14.24 -14.86 -32.96
C ASN A 108 -14.43 -13.35 -32.74
N LYS A 109 -15.50 -12.78 -33.29
CA LYS A 109 -15.86 -11.37 -33.05
C LYS A 109 -16.11 -11.08 -31.57
N ALA A 110 -16.88 -11.93 -30.88
CA ALA A 110 -17.12 -11.79 -29.45
C ALA A 110 -15.81 -11.87 -28.63
N TYR A 111 -14.91 -12.80 -28.97
CA TYR A 111 -13.59 -12.89 -28.32
C TYR A 111 -12.71 -11.67 -28.59
N VAL A 112 -12.77 -11.06 -29.77
CA VAL A 112 -12.03 -9.82 -30.07
C VAL A 112 -12.54 -8.65 -29.22
N GLU A 113 -13.86 -8.55 -29.07
CA GLU A 113 -14.49 -7.53 -28.22
C GLU A 113 -14.09 -7.72 -26.74
N GLU A 114 -14.19 -8.93 -26.21
CA GLU A 114 -13.77 -9.28 -24.83
C GLU A 114 -12.28 -9.00 -24.60
N ASN A 115 -11.41 -9.39 -25.54
CA ASN A 115 -9.98 -9.10 -25.46
C ASN A 115 -9.68 -7.60 -25.42
N THR A 116 -10.45 -6.80 -26.16
CA THR A 116 -10.31 -5.34 -26.16
C THR A 116 -10.71 -4.76 -24.80
N GLU A 117 -11.81 -5.23 -24.22
CA GLU A 117 -12.24 -4.81 -22.88
C GLU A 117 -11.21 -5.18 -21.81
N LEU A 118 -10.70 -6.41 -21.84
CA LEU A 118 -9.67 -6.88 -20.91
C LEU A 118 -8.37 -6.07 -21.03
N ARG A 119 -7.95 -5.71 -22.26
CA ARG A 119 -6.79 -4.82 -22.47
C ARG A 119 -7.00 -3.44 -21.88
N ASN A 120 -8.21 -2.89 -22.01
CA ASN A 120 -8.55 -1.59 -21.41
C ASN A 120 -8.51 -1.64 -19.88
N LYS A 121 -9.12 -2.68 -19.29
CA LYS A 121 -9.07 -2.92 -17.82
C LYS A 121 -7.64 -3.10 -17.32
N LEU A 122 -6.80 -3.83 -18.06
CA LEU A 122 -5.39 -4.01 -17.72
C LEU A 122 -4.66 -2.66 -17.72
N SER A 123 -4.81 -1.85 -18.78
CA SER A 123 -4.19 -0.52 -18.87
C SER A 123 -4.64 0.44 -17.78
N GLU A 124 -5.92 0.40 -17.38
CA GLU A 124 -6.42 1.19 -16.25
C GLU A 124 -5.81 0.72 -14.92
N SER A 125 -5.70 -0.60 -14.72
CA SER A 125 -5.07 -1.15 -13.53
C SER A 125 -3.59 -0.80 -13.41
N GLU A 126 -2.84 -0.80 -14.52
CA GLU A 126 -1.43 -0.37 -14.57
C GLU A 126 -1.28 1.10 -14.13
N LYS A 127 -2.14 2.00 -14.64
CA LYS A 127 -2.15 3.41 -14.21
C LYS A 127 -2.46 3.58 -12.73
N ASN A 128 -3.36 2.76 -12.19
CA ASN A 128 -3.70 2.78 -10.77
C ASN A 128 -2.53 2.30 -9.90
N VAL A 129 -1.80 1.28 -10.35
CA VAL A 129 -0.57 0.80 -9.68
C VAL A 129 0.49 1.91 -9.64
N ASP A 130 0.75 2.58 -10.78
CA ASP A 130 1.71 3.69 -10.84
C ASP A 130 1.35 4.83 -9.89
N LYS A 131 0.05 5.14 -9.75
CA LYS A 131 -0.44 6.15 -8.82
C LYS A 131 -0.25 5.74 -7.37
N LEU A 132 -0.52 4.47 -7.05
CA LEU A 132 -0.33 3.93 -5.69
C LEU A 132 1.15 3.89 -5.30
N GLU A 133 2.04 3.57 -6.23
CA GLU A 133 3.49 3.59 -6.01
C GLU A 133 3.98 5.00 -5.65
N LYS A 134 3.57 6.03 -6.40
CA LYS A 134 3.89 7.43 -6.09
C LYS A 134 3.38 7.86 -4.71
N ASN A 135 2.14 7.50 -4.37
CA ASN A 135 1.57 7.80 -3.06
C ASN A 135 2.34 7.11 -1.93
N LEU A 136 2.80 5.88 -2.16
CA LEU A 136 3.59 5.13 -1.19
C LEU A 136 4.96 5.79 -0.96
N GLU A 137 5.62 6.26 -2.01
CA GLU A 137 6.87 7.02 -1.91
C GLU A 137 6.68 8.32 -1.11
N GLU A 138 5.63 9.09 -1.38
CA GLU A 138 5.31 10.32 -0.66
C GLU A 138 5.05 10.07 0.82
N LEU A 139 4.26 9.04 1.16
CA LEU A 139 4.00 8.66 2.54
C LEU A 139 5.26 8.19 3.27
N SER A 140 6.17 7.50 2.57
CA SER A 140 7.46 7.07 3.13
C SER A 140 8.35 8.28 3.48
N LEU A 141 8.38 9.29 2.61
CA LEU A 141 9.10 10.55 2.86
C LEU A 141 8.49 11.33 4.02
N GLU A 142 7.17 11.44 4.09
CA GLU A 142 6.51 12.17 5.16
C GLU A 142 6.69 11.46 6.51
N LYS A 143 6.62 10.13 6.55
CA LYS A 143 6.95 9.33 7.74
C LYS A 143 8.37 9.62 8.23
N SER A 144 9.34 9.68 7.32
CA SER A 144 10.74 9.96 7.65
C SER A 144 10.89 11.37 8.23
N ARG A 145 10.21 12.38 7.66
CA ARG A 145 10.20 13.75 8.18
C ARG A 145 9.55 13.84 9.56
N SER A 146 8.45 13.13 9.79
CA SER A 146 7.78 13.11 11.09
C SER A 146 8.67 12.49 12.17
N MET A 147 9.42 11.44 11.84
CA MET A 147 10.34 10.78 12.77
C MET A 147 11.48 11.72 13.22
N VAL A 148 12.06 12.48 12.28
CA VAL A 148 13.08 13.49 12.61
C VAL A 148 12.51 14.57 13.55
N LYS A 149 11.32 15.09 13.25
CA LYS A 149 10.65 16.08 14.12
C LYS A 149 10.36 15.54 15.52
N GLU A 150 9.99 14.26 15.63
CA GLU A 150 9.74 13.62 16.91
C GLU A 150 11.02 13.51 17.74
N GLU A 151 12.15 13.16 17.10
CA GLU A 151 13.46 13.11 17.75
C GLU A 151 13.91 14.48 18.25
N ASP A 152 13.77 15.53 17.43
CA ASP A 152 14.09 16.91 17.81
C ASP A 152 13.27 17.38 19.03
N LEU A 153 11.95 17.11 19.03
CA LEU A 153 11.06 17.45 20.15
C LEU A 153 11.39 16.65 21.42
N ALA A 154 11.76 15.37 21.28
CA ALA A 154 12.18 14.56 22.42
C ALA A 154 13.47 15.10 23.04
N GLU A 155 14.42 15.53 22.22
CA GLU A 155 15.66 16.16 22.67
C GLU A 155 15.41 17.50 23.38
N GLU A 156 14.56 18.36 22.80
CA GLU A 156 14.19 19.64 23.40
C GLU A 156 13.50 19.45 24.76
N ASN A 157 12.56 18.50 24.85
CA ASN A 157 11.87 18.17 26.10
C ASN A 157 12.84 17.67 27.18
N SER A 158 13.82 16.83 26.82
CA SER A 158 14.88 16.39 27.72
C SER A 158 15.70 17.58 28.25
N LYS A 159 16.10 18.51 27.37
CA LYS A 159 16.81 19.75 27.75
C LYS A 159 15.98 20.61 28.70
N MET A 160 14.67 20.74 28.46
CA MET A 160 13.78 21.49 29.36
C MET A 160 13.66 20.84 30.74
N LYS A 161 13.54 19.50 30.80
CA LYS A 161 13.48 18.75 32.06
C LYS A 161 14.74 18.95 32.91
N ILE A 162 15.92 18.93 32.30
CA ILE A 162 17.19 19.21 32.99
C ILE A 162 17.21 20.64 33.54
N LYS A 163 16.81 21.63 32.73
CA LYS A 163 16.74 23.03 33.18
C LYS A 163 15.79 23.21 34.36
N LEU A 164 14.68 22.47 34.39
CA LEU A 164 13.72 22.49 35.49
C LEU A 164 14.32 21.92 36.78
N LEU A 165 14.99 20.76 36.71
CA LEU A 165 15.68 20.15 37.86
C LEU A 165 16.75 21.08 38.47
N ILE A 166 17.51 21.76 37.62
CA ILE A 166 18.50 22.75 38.10
C ILE A 166 17.82 23.89 38.86
N LYS A 167 16.67 24.37 38.37
CA LYS A 167 15.91 25.43 39.06
C LYS A 167 15.33 24.94 40.39
N GLU A 168 14.84 23.70 40.45
CA GLU A 168 14.35 23.10 41.71
C GLU A 168 15.48 22.99 42.75
N ASP A 169 16.66 22.48 42.36
CA ASP A 169 17.84 22.42 43.23
C ASP A 169 18.28 23.81 43.73
N MET A 170 18.25 24.83 42.86
CA MET A 170 18.52 26.22 43.27
C MET A 170 17.49 26.74 44.28
N ILE A 171 16.21 26.43 44.08
CA ILE A 171 15.14 26.83 45.02
C ILE A 171 15.36 26.16 46.39
N ASP A 172 15.68 24.88 46.42
CA ASP A 172 15.89 24.17 47.69
C ASP A 172 17.14 24.68 48.43
N LYS A 173 18.22 25.01 47.71
CA LYS A 173 19.38 25.69 48.29
C LYS A 173 19.02 27.05 48.87
N LEU A 174 18.23 27.86 48.15
CA LEU A 174 17.78 29.16 48.65
C LEU A 174 16.89 29.03 49.88
N LYS A 175 16.02 28.02 49.95
CA LYS A 175 15.23 27.75 51.16
C LYS A 175 16.14 27.47 52.37
N GLY A 176 17.17 26.64 52.19
CA GLY A 176 18.15 26.37 53.26
C GLY A 176 18.82 27.64 53.76
N VAL A 177 19.31 28.49 52.84
CA VAL A 177 19.91 29.79 53.20
C VAL A 177 18.92 30.70 53.94
N ILE A 178 17.64 30.71 53.54
CA ILE A 178 16.60 31.49 54.23
C ILE A 178 16.36 30.97 55.65
N GLU A 179 16.37 29.64 55.86
CA GLU A 179 16.23 29.03 57.18
C GLU A 179 17.41 29.37 58.10
N ASP A 180 18.64 29.30 57.57
CA ASP A 180 19.86 29.67 58.30
C ASP A 180 19.84 31.14 58.72
N LEU A 181 19.55 32.05 57.78
CA LEU A 181 19.45 33.49 58.07
C LEU A 181 18.35 33.79 59.09
N LYS A 182 17.22 33.07 59.04
CA LYS A 182 16.14 33.21 60.01
C LYS A 182 16.57 32.79 61.41
N ALA A 183 17.38 31.73 61.53
CA ALA A 183 17.93 31.29 62.80
C ALA A 183 18.92 32.33 63.37
N GLU A 184 19.84 32.85 62.55
CA GLU A 184 20.78 33.92 62.91
C GLU A 184 20.05 35.17 63.42
N ILE A 185 18.98 35.59 62.74
CA ILE A 185 18.17 36.75 63.17
C ILE A 185 17.56 36.53 64.55
N GLU A 186 17.01 35.35 64.84
CA GLU A 186 16.42 35.07 66.16
C GLU A 186 17.49 34.97 67.26
N GLU A 187 18.68 34.45 66.96
CA GLU A 187 19.82 34.46 67.88
C GLU A 187 20.25 35.89 68.24
N VAL A 188 20.52 36.72 67.24
CA VAL A 188 20.91 38.13 67.43
C VAL A 188 19.83 38.90 68.21
N LYS A 189 18.55 38.66 67.89
CA LYS A 189 17.41 39.27 68.57
C LYS A 189 17.31 38.85 70.04
N ALA A 190 17.71 37.64 70.39
CA ALA A 190 17.79 37.18 71.78
C ALA A 190 19.01 37.77 72.53
N GLU A 191 20.11 38.03 71.82
CA GLU A 191 21.34 38.57 72.41
C GLU A 191 21.26 40.08 72.71
N ILE A 192 20.59 40.87 71.85
CA ILE A 192 20.46 42.33 72.00
C ILE A 192 20.03 42.77 73.41
N PRO A 193 18.95 42.23 74.03
CA PRO A 193 18.53 42.63 75.37
C PRO A 193 19.58 42.31 76.45
N VAL A 194 20.29 41.19 76.31
CA VAL A 194 21.33 40.77 77.26
C VAL A 194 22.49 41.76 77.24
N GLN A 195 22.98 42.09 76.03
CA GLN A 195 24.05 43.08 75.87
C GLN A 195 23.62 44.48 76.32
N TYR A 196 22.38 44.89 75.98
CA TYR A 196 21.82 46.17 76.39
C TYR A 196 21.74 46.30 77.92
N ASN A 197 21.18 45.29 78.61
CA ASN A 197 21.07 45.27 80.06
C ASN A 197 22.45 45.24 80.73
N ALA A 198 23.39 44.43 80.22
CA ALA A 198 24.75 44.38 80.74
C ALA A 198 25.48 45.74 80.59
N GLY A 199 25.29 46.43 79.47
CA GLY A 199 25.82 47.78 79.24
C GLY A 199 25.20 48.82 80.16
N PHE A 200 23.87 48.78 80.34
CA PHE A 200 23.14 49.66 81.25
C PHE A 200 23.60 49.48 82.69
N ASP A 201 23.64 48.25 83.19
CA ASP A 201 24.10 47.92 84.54
C ASP A 201 25.53 48.39 84.81
N LYS A 202 26.42 48.24 83.81
CA LYS A 202 27.81 48.72 83.90
C LYS A 202 27.87 50.24 84.01
N ALA A 203 27.10 50.97 83.21
CA ALA A 203 27.04 52.43 83.26
C ALA A 203 26.49 52.93 84.61
N VAL A 204 25.43 52.32 85.13
CA VAL A 204 24.87 52.63 86.45
C VAL A 204 25.91 52.44 87.55
N LYS A 205 26.64 51.32 87.54
CA LYS A 205 27.72 51.06 88.50
C LYS A 205 28.82 52.13 88.46
N GLN A 206 29.25 52.55 87.28
CA GLN A 206 30.27 53.60 87.14
C GLN A 206 29.78 54.94 87.72
N ILE A 207 28.54 55.34 87.43
CA ILE A 207 27.94 56.56 88.00
C ILE A 207 27.91 56.50 89.53
N LEU A 208 27.53 55.37 90.11
CA LEU A 208 27.50 55.19 91.56
C LEU A 208 28.89 55.31 92.21
N VAL A 209 29.93 54.76 91.56
CA VAL A 209 31.32 54.91 92.01
C VAL A 209 31.75 56.37 91.96
N SER A 210 31.54 57.06 90.83
CA SER A 210 31.88 58.48 90.68
C SER A 210 31.15 59.39 91.68
N ILE A 211 29.87 59.12 91.97
CA ILE A 211 29.11 59.85 93.00
C ILE A 211 29.70 59.61 94.40
N SER A 212 30.18 58.40 94.67
CA SER A 212 30.78 58.04 95.96
C SER A 212 32.14 58.71 96.17
N GLU A 213 32.95 58.80 95.13
CA GLU A 213 34.25 59.50 95.14
C GLU A 213 34.12 61.01 95.36
N LEU A 214 33.02 61.63 94.89
CA LEU A 214 32.76 63.06 95.11
C LEU A 214 32.37 63.45 96.54
N LYS A 215 32.04 62.47 97.40
CA LYS A 215 31.64 62.71 98.80
C LYS A 215 32.81 62.64 99.79
N HIS A 216 34.02 62.33 99.32
CA HIS A 216 35.27 62.32 100.07
C HIS A 216 36.15 63.49 99.68
#